data_AF-A0A947W6A8-F1
#
_entry.id   AF-A0A947W6A8-F1
#
_cell.length_a   1.000
_cell.length_b   1.000
_cell.length_c   1.000
_cell.angle_alpha   90.00
_cell.angle_beta   90.00
_cell.angle_gamma   90.00
#
_symmetry.space_group_name_H-M   'P 1'
#
loop_
_entity.id
_entity.type
_entity.pdbx_description
1 polymer ?
#
loop_
_entity_poly.entity_id
_entity_poly.type
_entity_poly.pdbx_seq_one_letter_code
_entity_poly.pdbx_strand_id
1 'polypeptide(L)' 'MAFYLMKEKDNFEKAIVLSGDGDFLPLLKYLKEIGKEVIILARGPRTAKEIRQFAGSNFRDFVRLEKEIKFVDKKR' A
#
# COMPACT_ATOMS: atom_id res chain seq x y z
N MET A 1 -8.89 8.55 -2.69
CA MET A 1 -8.11 7.38 -3.17
C MET A 1 -8.98 6.37 -3.92
N ALA A 2 -10.07 5.87 -3.34
CA ALA A 2 -10.88 4.81 -3.94
C ALA A 2 -11.40 5.09 -5.35
N PHE A 3 -11.95 6.28 -5.59
CA PHE A 3 -12.45 6.68 -6.91
C PHE A 3 -11.38 6.58 -8.01
N TYR A 4 -10.18 7.12 -7.77
CA TYR A 4 -9.10 7.09 -8.76
C TYR A 4 -8.58 5.68 -9.03
N LEU A 5 -8.43 4.84 -8.00
CA LEU A 5 -8.03 3.44 -8.19
C LEU A 5 -9.03 2.67 -9.06
N MET A 6 -10.32 2.92 -8.88
CA MET A 6 -11.37 2.29 -9.68
C MET A 6 -11.44 2.83 -11.11
N LYS A 7 -11.29 4.14 -11.26
CA LYS A 7 -11.28 4.81 -12.58
C LYS A 7 -10.10 4.32 -13.42
N GLU A 8 -8.92 4.23 -12.82
CA GLU A 8 -7.68 3.88 -13.51
C GLU A 8 -7.38 2.37 -13.50
N LYS A 9 -8.29 1.52 -12.99
CA LYS A 9 -8.04 0.08 -12.80
C LYS A 9 -7.58 -0.63 -14.06
N ASP A 10 -7.98 -0.15 -15.23
CA ASP A 10 -7.64 -0.74 -16.53
C ASP A 10 -6.27 -0.26 -17.05
N ASN A 11 -5.69 0.78 -16.44
CA ASN A 11 -4.43 1.42 -16.82
C ASN A 11 -3.22 0.94 -16.00
N PHE A 12 -3.41 -0.01 -15.09
CA PHE A 12 -2.31 -0.61 -14.32
C PHE A 12 -2.55 -2.10 -14.07
N GLU A 13 -1.46 -2.85 -13.92
CA GLU A 13 -1.49 -4.26 -13.49
C GLU A 13 -1.16 -4.41 -12.00
N LYS A 14 -0.43 -3.44 -11.46
CA LYS A 14 0.08 -3.42 -10.08
C LYS A 14 -0.26 -2.11 -9.38
N ALA A 15 -0.76 -2.21 -8.15
CA ALA A 15 -1.02 -1.09 -7.27
C ALA A 15 -0.09 -1.14 -6.05
N ILE A 16 0.70 -0.09 -5.87
CA ILE A 16 1.48 0.13 -4.65
C ILE A 16 0.71 1.12 -3.78
N VAL A 17 0.18 0.64 -2.66
CA VAL A 17 -0.73 1.41 -1.80
C VAL A 17 0.00 1.82 -0.52
N LEU A 18 0.17 3.13 -0.36
CA LEU A 18 0.79 3.73 0.82
C LEU A 18 -0.31 4.07 1.85
N SER A 19 -0.91 3.04 2.44
CA SER A 19 -1.90 3.21 3.50
C SER A 19 -2.01 1.95 4.34
N GLY A 20 -2.24 2.13 5.64
CA GLY A 20 -2.57 1.05 6.56
C GLY A 20 -4.04 1.05 7.01
N ASP A 21 -4.88 1.87 6.38
CA ASP A 21 -6.27 2.09 6.76
C ASP A 21 -7.18 0.93 6.31
N GLY A 22 -7.98 0.43 7.24
CA GLY A 22 -8.86 -0.73 7.05
C GLY A 22 -10.02 -0.45 6.09
N ASP A 23 -10.44 0.81 5.95
CA ASP A 23 -11.59 1.20 5.13
C ASP A 23 -11.38 0.89 3.63
N PHE A 24 -10.12 0.74 3.20
CA PHE A 24 -9.80 0.38 1.82
C PHE A 24 -9.83 -1.12 1.53
N LEU A 25 -10.00 -1.97 2.55
CA LEU A 25 -9.96 -3.43 2.37
C LEU A 25 -10.92 -3.96 1.28
N PRO A 26 -12.20 -3.51 1.19
CA PRO A 26 -13.10 -3.97 0.13
C PRO A 26 -12.58 -3.65 -1.28
N LEU A 27 -12.06 -2.44 -1.47
CA LEU A 27 -11.45 -2.01 -2.73
C LEU A 27 -10.22 -2.85 -3.08
N LEU A 28 -9.33 -3.08 -2.11
CA LEU A 28 -8.10 -3.84 -2.33
C LEU A 28 -8.39 -5.31 -2.65
N LYS A 29 -9.40 -5.91 -2.01
CA LYS A 29 -9.90 -7.25 -2.34
C LYS A 29 -10.42 -7.31 -3.77
N TYR A 30 -11.24 -6.34 -4.17
CA TYR A 30 -11.76 -6.27 -5.54
C TYR A 30 -10.64 -6.15 -6.57
N LEU A 31 -9.64 -5.28 -6.35
CA LEU A 31 -8.48 -5.16 -7.25
C LEU A 31 -7.74 -6.50 -7.40
N LYS A 32 -7.54 -7.23 -6.29
CA LYS A 32 -6.91 -8.55 -6.32
C LYS A 32 -7.75 -9.59 -7.05
N GLU A 33 -9.08 -9.55 -6.90
CA GLU A 33 -10.03 -10.45 -7.56
C GLU A 33 -10.01 -10.28 -9.08
N ILE A 34 -9.93 -9.04 -9.58
CA ILE A 34 -9.79 -8.75 -11.01
C ILE A 34 -8.35 -8.92 -11.53
N GLY A 35 -7.48 -9.59 -10.76
CA GLY A 35 -6.13 -9.98 -11.18
C GLY A 35 -5.04 -8.93 -10.97
N LYS A 36 -5.29 -7.83 -10.25
CA LYS A 36 -4.24 -6.84 -9.97
C LYS A 36 -3.34 -7.31 -8.83
N GLU A 37 -2.04 -7.06 -8.99
CA GLU A 37 -1.09 -7.22 -7.89
C GLU A 37 -1.19 -6.03 -6.93
N VAL A 38 -1.47 -6.29 -5.66
CA VAL A 38 -1.57 -5.25 -4.62
C VAL A 38 -0.41 -5.40 -3.64
N ILE A 39 0.40 -4.34 -3.52
CA ILE A 39 1.50 -4.22 -2.55
C ILE A 39 1.13 -3.14 -1.55
N ILE A 40 1.19 -3.46 -0.26
CA ILE A 40 0.90 -2.52 0.81
C ILE A 40 2.20 -2.03 1.44
N LEU A 41 2.41 -0.71 1.40
CA LEU A 41 3.49 -0.01 2.09
C LEU A 41 2.91 0.77 3.26
N ALA A 42 3.11 0.30 4.48
CA ALA A 42 2.61 1.00 5.67
C ALA A 42 3.47 0.69 6.91
N ARG A 43 3.24 1.39 8.02
CA ARG A 43 3.91 1.07 9.28
C ARG A 43 3.17 -0.07 9.96
N GLY A 44 3.83 -1.21 10.19
CA GLY A 44 3.22 -2.40 10.78
C GLY A 44 2.35 -2.10 12.00
N PRO A 45 2.86 -1.40 13.04
CA PRO A 45 2.11 -1.09 14.25
C PRO A 45 0.89 -0.16 14.06
N ARG A 46 0.86 0.67 13.01
CA ARG A 46 -0.26 1.60 12.72
C ARG A 46 -1.20 1.11 11.62
N THR A 47 -1.01 -0.12 11.15
CA THR A 47 -1.83 -0.71 10.10
C THR A 47 -2.98 -1.51 10.70
N ALA A 48 -4.17 -1.48 10.10
CA ALA A 48 -5.27 -2.34 10.48
C ALA A 48 -4.86 -3.82 10.36
N LYS A 49 -5.26 -4.66 11.32
CA LYS A 49 -4.88 -6.09 11.36
C LYS A 49 -5.32 -6.82 10.08
N GLU A 50 -6.51 -6.51 9.59
CA GLU A 50 -7.09 -7.10 8.38
C GLU A 50 -6.29 -6.77 7.13
N ILE A 51 -5.78 -5.53 7.02
CA ILE A 51 -4.90 -5.12 5.92
C ILE A 51 -3.59 -5.92 5.93
N ARG A 52 -2.98 -6.12 7.11
CA ARG A 52 -1.77 -6.96 7.22
C ARG A 52 -2.03 -8.40 6.81
N GLN A 53 -3.15 -8.97 7.25
CA GLN A 53 -3.55 -10.34 6.91
C GLN A 53 -3.85 -10.48 5.41
N PHE A 54 -4.56 -9.52 4.83
CA PHE A 54 -4.85 -9.48 3.39
C PHE A 54 -3.58 -9.37 2.55
N ALA A 55 -2.67 -8.47 2.94
CA ALA A 55 -1.44 -8.21 2.22
C ALA A 55 -0.46 -9.38 2.31
N GLY A 56 -0.37 -10.04 3.47
CA GLY A 56 0.51 -11.20 3.69
C GLY A 56 1.95 -10.91 3.27
N SER A 57 2.49 -11.70 2.34
CA SER A 57 3.84 -11.54 1.78
C SER A 57 4.03 -10.25 0.98
N ASN A 58 2.97 -9.57 0.55
CA ASN A 58 3.00 -8.29 -0.17
C ASN A 58 2.94 -7.07 0.76
N PHE A 59 3.01 -7.27 2.08
CA PHE A 59 3.22 -6.18 3.03
C PHE A 59 4.69 -5.77 3.09
N ARG A 60 4.96 -4.47 3.08
CA ARG A 60 6.29 -3.88 3.20
C ARG A 60 6.24 -2.81 4.28
N ASP A 61 7.00 -3.03 5.36
CA ASP A 61 7.06 -2.03 6.43
C ASP A 61 7.84 -0.80 5.96
N PHE A 62 7.16 0.34 5.96
CA PHE A 62 7.70 1.60 5.49
C PHE A 62 8.93 2.07 6.28
N VAL A 63 9.07 1.66 7.55
CA VAL A 63 10.24 2.01 8.38
C VAL A 63 11.55 1.52 7.75
N ARG A 64 11.52 0.43 6.98
CA ARG A 64 12.72 -0.10 6.31
C ARG A 64 13.26 0.83 5.23
N LEU A 65 12.41 1.66 4.62
CA LEU A 65 12.81 2.58 3.54
C LEU A 65 13.45 3.86 4.07
N GLU A 66 13.31 4.17 5.36
CA GLU A 66 13.83 5.40 5.96
C GLU A 66 15.32 5.62 5.63
N LYS A 67 16.13 4.56 5.67
CA LYS A 67 17.57 4.67 5.37
C LYS A 67 17.86 5.12 3.94
N GLU A 68 17.02 4.75 3.00
CA GLU A 68 17.17 5.03 1.57
C GLU A 68 16.58 6.39 1.18
N ILE A 69 15.49 6.80 1.84
CA ILE A 69 14.70 7.97 1.40
C ILE A 69 14.69 9.13 2.41
N LYS A 70 15.31 8.98 3.59
CA LYS A 70 15.30 10.06 4.59
C LYS A 70 15.93 11.31 4.00
N PHE A 71 15.26 12.44 4.23
CA PHE A 71 15.85 13.72 3.93
C PHE A 71 17.01 13.96 4.89
N VAL A 72 18.23 14.04 4.35
CA VAL A 72 19.41 14.47 5.09
C VAL A 72 19.69 15.90 4.68
N ASP A 73 19.31 16.83 5.55
CA ASP A 73 19.62 18.24 5.35
C ASP A 73 21.15 18.40 5.37
N LYS A 74 21.76 18.62 4.20
CA LYS A 74 23.18 18.95 4.12
C LYS A 74 23.32 20.37 4.63
N LYS A 75 23.54 20.51 5.95
CA LYS A 75 23.95 21.78 6.55
C LYS A 75 25.10 22.36 5.72
N ARG A 76 24.85 23.52 5.11
CA ARG A 76 25.87 24.37 4.47
C ARG A 76 26.80 24.94 5.52
#